data_AF-A0AA39SU62-F1
#
_entry.id   AF-A0AA39SU62-F1
#
_cell.length_a   1.000
_cell.length_b   1.000
_cell.length_c   1.000
_cell.angle_alpha   90.00
_cell.angle_beta   90.00
_cell.angle_gamma   90.00
#
_symmetry.space_group_name_H-M   'P 1'
#
loop_
_entity.id
_entity.type
_entity.pdbx_description
1 polymer ?
#
loop_
_entity_poly.entity_id
_entity_poly.type
_entity_poly.pdbx_seq_one_letter_code
_entity_poly.pdbx_strand_id
1 'polypeptide(L)' 'MPTYDQSVKVVDIVDTFRLQEQPPFDKKQFVGFIKKLIKSLTPKLDAEQQEIFKKNIEGATKFLLSKLSDLQL' A
#
# COMPACT_ATOMS: atom_id res chain seq x y z
N MET A 1 -31.99 10.63 27.24
CA MET A 1 -30.66 11.04 26.74
C MET A 1 -30.64 10.78 25.24
N PRO A 2 -30.24 11.73 24.37
CA PRO A 2 -30.20 11.46 22.95
C PRO A 2 -29.04 10.52 22.66
N THR A 3 -29.36 9.33 22.16
CA THR A 3 -28.38 8.39 21.60
C THR A 3 -27.91 8.96 20.27
N TYR A 4 -26.70 9.49 20.23
CA TYR A 4 -26.06 9.90 18.98
C TYR A 4 -25.81 8.64 18.14
N ASP A 5 -26.70 8.37 17.19
CA ASP A 5 -26.36 7.53 16.05
C ASP A 5 -25.41 8.35 15.17
N GLN A 6 -24.12 8.33 15.51
CA GLN A 6 -23.08 8.82 14.62
C GLN A 6 -22.81 7.75 13.57
N SER A 7 -23.58 7.79 12.48
CA SER A 7 -23.28 7.02 11.28
C SER A 7 -21.94 7.51 10.69
N VAL A 8 -20.85 6.78 10.95
CA VAL A 8 -19.54 7.10 10.39
C VAL A 8 -19.49 6.55 8.96
N LYS A 9 -19.29 7.44 7.98
CA LYS A 9 -19.05 7.02 6.59
C LYS A 9 -17.63 6.47 6.50
N VAL A 10 -17.52 5.16 6.33
CA VAL A 10 -16.26 4.44 6.13
C VAL A 10 -16.22 3.87 4.72
N VAL A 11 -15.01 3.63 4.21
CA VAL A 11 -14.85 2.90 2.95
C VAL A 11 -15.19 1.44 3.21
N ASP A 12 -16.12 0.85 2.45
CA ASP A 12 -16.62 -0.51 2.66
C ASP A 12 -15.49 -1.55 2.81
N ILE A 13 -14.41 -1.41 2.02
CA ILE A 13 -13.24 -2.30 2.07
C ILE A 13 -12.49 -2.14 3.40
N VAL A 14 -12.35 -0.92 3.92
CA VAL A 14 -11.67 -0.66 5.20
C VAL A 14 -12.45 -1.30 6.34
N ASP A 15 -13.77 -1.17 6.34
CA ASP A 15 -14.62 -1.76 7.38
C ASP A 15 -14.65 -3.29 7.29
N THR A 16 -14.87 -3.81 6.08
CA THR A 16 -14.97 -5.27 5.82
C THR A 16 -13.71 -6.00 6.26
N PHE A 17 -12.53 -5.47 5.91
CA PHE A 17 -11.24 -6.10 6.23
C PHE A 17 -10.59 -5.54 7.50
N ARG A 18 -11.26 -4.63 8.21
CA ARG A 18 -10.76 -3.95 9.42
C ARG A 18 -9.37 -3.34 9.22
N LEU A 19 -9.16 -2.70 8.08
CA LEU A 19 -7.89 -2.08 7.75
C LEU A 19 -7.60 -0.95 8.74
N GLN A 20 -6.33 -0.83 9.12
CA GLN A 20 -5.87 0.21 10.04
C GLN A 20 -5.09 1.23 9.23
N GLU A 21 -5.49 2.50 9.34
CA GLU A 21 -4.77 3.62 8.73
C GLU A 21 -3.38 3.76 9.36
N GLN A 22 -2.36 3.94 8.52
CA GLN A 22 -0.98 4.13 8.89
C GLN A 22 -0.56 5.59 8.76
N PRO A 23 0.44 6.03 9.55
CA PRO A 23 1.06 7.32 9.33
C PRO A 23 1.58 7.45 7.89
N PRO A 24 1.45 8.64 7.26
CA PRO A 24 2.00 8.88 5.94
C PRO A 24 3.51 8.59 5.90
N PHE A 25 3.98 7.94 4.84
CA PHE A 25 5.41 7.74 4.66
C PHE A 25 6.10 9.01 4.17
N ASP A 26 7.28 9.29 4.73
CA ASP A 26 8.25 10.11 4.02
C ASP A 26 8.87 9.33 2.84
N LYS A 27 9.46 10.07 1.89
CA LYS A 27 10.07 9.48 0.68
C LYS A 27 11.14 8.42 0.99
N LYS A 28 11.91 8.59 2.06
CA LYS A 28 12.99 7.67 2.46
C LYS A 28 12.41 6.39 3.07
N GLN A 29 11.40 6.53 3.92
CA GLN A 29 10.66 5.41 4.50
C GLN A 29 9.98 4.57 3.42
N PHE A 30 9.29 5.22 2.47
CA PHE A 30 8.64 4.53 1.34
C PHE A 30 9.64 3.72 0.52
N VAL A 31 10.75 4.34 0.08
CA VAL A 31 11.77 3.65 -0.72
C VAL A 31 12.41 2.50 0.05
N GLY A 32 12.67 2.67 1.35
CA GLY A 32 13.21 1.61 2.21
C GLY A 32 12.24 0.43 2.35
N PHE A 33 10.98 0.71 2.63
CA PHE A 33 9.93 -0.30 2.79
C PHE A 33 9.68 -1.08 1.51
N ILE A 34 9.48 -0.39 0.39
CA ILE A 34 9.24 -1.01 -0.91
C ILE A 34 10.42 -1.88 -1.34
N LYS A 35 11.67 -1.43 -1.17
CA LYS A 35 12.84 -2.27 -1.46
C LYS A 35 12.84 -3.57 -0.65
N LYS A 36 12.51 -3.48 0.65
CA LYS A 36 12.41 -4.67 1.52
C LYS A 36 11.28 -5.59 1.09
N LEU A 37 10.12 -5.03 0.71
CA LEU A 37 8.96 -5.77 0.23
C LEU A 37 9.26 -6.51 -1.08
N ILE A 38 9.85 -5.84 -2.07
CA ILE A 38 10.26 -6.45 -3.35
C ILE A 38 11.21 -7.62 -3.10
N LYS A 39 12.20 -7.43 -2.23
CA LYS A 39 13.18 -8.47 -1.87
C LYS A 39 12.53 -9.68 -1.19
N SER A 40 11.49 -9.47 -0.37
CA SER A 40 10.80 -10.56 0.32
C SER A 40 9.76 -11.27 -0.54
N LEU A 41 9.19 -10.59 -1.54
CA LEU A 41 8.19 -11.13 -2.47
C LEU A 41 8.81 -11.89 -3.64
N THR A 42 9.89 -11.35 -4.24
CA THR A 42 10.54 -11.96 -5.41
C THR A 42 10.81 -13.47 -5.27
N PRO A 43 11.37 -13.99 -4.16
CA PRO A 43 11.65 -15.43 -4.03
C PRO A 43 10.39 -16.29 -3.81
N LYS A 44 9.21 -15.68 -3.57
CA LYS A 44 7.94 -16.40 -3.41
C LYS A 44 7.19 -16.60 -4.73
N LEU A 45 7.68 -16.00 -5.80
CA LEU A 45 7.11 -16.07 -7.14
C LEU A 45 7.82 -17.16 -7.95
N ASP A 46 7.07 -17.83 -8.83
CA ASP A 46 7.66 -18.72 -9.83
C ASP A 46 8.51 -17.93 -10.86
N ALA A 47 9.24 -18.64 -11.72
CA ALA A 47 10.18 -18.02 -12.65
C ALA A 47 9.51 -17.04 -13.62
N GLU A 48 8.35 -17.40 -14.18
CA GLU A 48 7.61 -16.56 -15.13
C GLU A 48 7.06 -15.31 -14.43
N GLN A 49 6.48 -15.49 -13.24
CA GLN A 49 5.98 -14.40 -12.41
C GLN A 49 7.10 -13.45 -11.99
N GLN A 50 8.30 -13.97 -11.70
CA GLN A 50 9.46 -13.12 -11.36
C GLN A 50 9.87 -12.22 -12.51
N GLU A 51 9.86 -12.71 -13.76
CA GLU A 51 10.20 -11.90 -14.92
C GLU A 51 9.18 -10.77 -15.12
N ILE A 52 7.89 -11.09 -15.07
CA ILE A 52 6.80 -10.11 -15.17
C ILE A 52 6.90 -9.10 -14.02
N PHE A 53 7.11 -9.58 -12.79
CA PHE A 53 7.21 -8.72 -11.62
C PHE A 53 8.38 -7.74 -11.73
N LYS A 54 9.58 -8.23 -12.04
CA LYS A 54 10.78 -7.39 -12.19
C LYS A 54 10.64 -6.36 -13.31
N LYS A 55 9.97 -6.73 -14.42
CA LYS A 55 9.72 -5.82 -15.54
C LYS A 55 8.82 -4.63 -15.17
N ASN A 56 7.83 -4.84 -14.31
CA ASN A 56 6.80 -3.84 -14.03
C ASN A 56 7.02 -3.06 -12.72
N ILE A 57 7.70 -3.65 -11.73
CA ILE A 57 7.77 -3.11 -10.37
C ILE A 57 8.52 -1.78 -10.29
N GLU A 58 9.52 -1.53 -11.14
CA GLU A 58 10.24 -0.27 -11.15
C GLU A 58 9.33 0.90 -11.59
N GLY A 59 8.52 0.71 -12.64
CA GLY A 59 7.58 1.72 -13.11
C GLY A 59 6.49 2.00 -12.07
N ALA A 60 5.92 0.95 -11.50
CA ALA A 60 4.89 1.06 -10.46
C ALA A 60 5.42 1.82 -9.23
N THR A 61 6.63 1.53 -8.77
CA THR A 61 7.21 2.19 -7.60
C THR A 61 7.56 3.65 -7.84
N LYS A 62 8.01 4.01 -9.06
CA LYS A 62 8.19 5.42 -9.46
C LYS A 62 6.87 6.18 -9.51
N PHE A 63 5.81 5.56 -10.03
CA PHE A 63 4.47 6.16 -10.08
C PHE A 63 3.91 6.39 -8.67
N LEU A 64 3.97 5.40 -7.79
CA LEU A 64 3.51 5.56 -6.40
C LEU A 64 4.31 6.65 -5.67
N LEU A 65 5.61 6.74 -5.92
CA LEU A 65 6.46 7.75 -5.29
C LEU A 65 6.09 9.18 -5.72
N SER A 66 5.65 9.40 -6.95
CA SER A 66 5.18 10.74 -7.40
C SER A 66 3.80 11.10 -6.86
N LYS A 67 3.07 10.12 -6.31
CA LYS A 67 1.74 10.25 -5.74
C LYS A 67 1.70 10.09 -4.22
N LEU A 68 2.85 10.02 -3.56
CA LEU A 68 2.94 9.65 -2.14
C LEU A 68 2.11 10.55 -1.21
N SER A 69 2.00 11.85 -1.53
CA SER A 69 1.16 12.81 -0.80
C SER A 69 -0.34 12.60 -0.97
N ASP A 70 -0.75 11.92 -2.04
CA ASP A 70 -2.14 11.74 -2.43
C ASP A 70 -2.70 10.40 -1.90
N LEU A 71 -1.86 9.56 -1.26
CA LEU A 71 -2.23 8.24 -0.76
C LEU A 71 -2.67 8.29 0.71
N GLN A 72 -3.80 7.65 1.01
CA GLN A 72 -4.18 7.26 2.37
C GLN A 72 -3.59 5.87 2.64
N LEU A 73 -2.71 5.77 3.64
CA LEU A 73 -1.96 4.56 3.99
C LEU A 73 -2.51 3.89 5.23
#